data_AF-A0A2S8S3I7-F1
#
_entry.id   AF-A0A2S8S3I7-F1
#
_cell.length_a   1.000
_cell.length_b   1.000
_cell.length_c   1.000
_cell.angle_alpha   90.00
_cell.angle_beta   90.00
_cell.angle_gamma   90.00
#
_symmetry.space_group_name_H-M   'P 1'
#
loop_
_entity.id
_entity.type
_entity.pdbx_description
1 polymer ?
#
loop_
_entity_poly.entity_id
_entity_poly.type
_entity_poly.pdbx_seq_one_letter_code
_entity_poly.pdbx_strand_id
1 'polypeptide(L)'
;MMRRTSHKVAAVSALICLANMAAAEDIATFSDIQLIEETREAVVAQDADAALYLLTEMQRRGTGIFAAADWPSCEEVIDLPEGITDWKFRAVARQAYFRVAMSRRLEEGSCACLFDGFSFDAFVTAALGKSTAELTDADRPALERIRDEDRRATEARFRELEQSCRAK
;
A
#
# COMPACT_ATOMS: atom_id res chain seq x y z
N MET A 1 -2.84 -52.58 46.30
CA MET A 1 -4.02 -52.25 45.48
C MET A 1 -3.85 -50.82 44.94
N MET A 2 -2.99 -50.62 43.94
CA MET A 2 -2.67 -49.31 43.33
C MET A 2 -2.57 -49.50 41.82
N ARG A 3 -3.70 -49.51 41.10
CA ARG A 3 -3.71 -49.67 39.65
C ARG A 3 -4.98 -49.18 38.94
N ARG A 4 -5.65 -48.14 39.45
CA ARG A 4 -6.91 -47.62 38.85
C ARG A 4 -6.92 -46.14 38.51
N THR A 5 -6.01 -45.33 39.03
CA THR A 5 -5.98 -43.87 38.81
C THR A 5 -5.13 -43.43 37.62
N SER A 6 -4.09 -44.18 37.26
CA SER A 6 -3.18 -43.83 36.16
C SER A 6 -3.80 -43.96 34.76
N HIS A 7 -4.82 -44.80 34.58
CA HIS A 7 -5.47 -44.99 33.27
C HIS A 7 -6.41 -43.84 32.88
N LYS A 8 -6.94 -43.09 33.86
CA LYS A 8 -7.85 -41.96 33.57
C LYS A 8 -7.10 -40.71 33.12
N VAL A 9 -5.88 -40.49 33.61
CA VAL A 9 -5.05 -39.34 33.22
C VAL A 9 -4.48 -39.53 31.82
N ALA A 10 -4.03 -40.74 31.47
CA ALA A 10 -3.54 -41.05 30.13
C ALA A 10 -4.62 -40.91 29.04
N ALA A 11 -5.88 -41.27 29.36
CA ALA A 11 -7.00 -41.14 28.40
C ALA A 11 -7.38 -39.68 28.12
N VAL A 12 -7.26 -38.78 29.11
CA VAL A 12 -7.56 -37.35 28.94
C VAL A 12 -6.46 -36.64 28.15
N SER A 13 -5.18 -36.99 28.38
CA SER A 13 -4.07 -36.46 27.59
C SER A 13 -4.12 -36.90 26.12
N ALA A 14 -4.57 -38.13 25.84
CA ALA A 14 -4.76 -38.63 24.48
C ALA A 14 -5.92 -37.93 23.74
N LEU A 15 -7.03 -37.62 24.43
CA LEU A 15 -8.14 -36.87 23.83
C LEU A 15 -7.79 -35.40 23.52
N ILE A 16 -6.97 -34.76 24.36
CA ILE A 16 -6.53 -33.37 24.13
C ILE A 16 -5.54 -33.29 22.95
N CYS A 17 -4.74 -34.34 22.72
CA CYS A 17 -3.86 -34.39 21.53
C CYS A 17 -4.62 -34.65 20.23
N LEU A 18 -5.75 -35.39 20.28
CA LEU A 18 -6.57 -35.66 19.10
C LEU A 18 -7.44 -34.46 18.67
N ALA A 19 -7.75 -33.54 19.58
CA ALA A 19 -8.47 -32.30 19.26
C ALA A 19 -7.57 -31.23 18.60
N ASN A 20 -6.24 -31.33 18.75
CA ASN A 20 -5.26 -30.45 18.10
C ASN A 20 -4.78 -30.96 16.73
N MET A 21 -5.33 -32.08 16.26
CA MET A 21 -5.28 -32.43 14.83
C MET A 21 -6.51 -31.85 14.12
N ALA A 22 -6.89 -30.62 14.47
CA ALA A 22 -7.59 -29.77 13.52
C ALA A 22 -6.66 -29.64 12.32
N ALA A 23 -7.17 -30.01 11.15
CA ALA A 23 -6.43 -30.10 9.91
C ALA A 23 -5.40 -28.98 9.82
N ALA A 24 -4.12 -29.32 9.58
CA ALA A 24 -3.25 -28.39 8.89
C ALA A 24 -3.89 -28.24 7.50
N GLU A 25 -4.92 -27.41 7.43
CA GLU A 25 -5.54 -27.02 6.19
C GLU A 25 -4.41 -26.40 5.41
N ASP A 26 -4.08 -27.01 4.28
CA ASP A 26 -2.95 -26.57 3.50
C ASP A 26 -3.30 -25.16 3.03
N ILE A 27 -2.67 -24.17 3.64
CA ILE A 27 -2.69 -22.75 3.28
C ILE A 27 -2.54 -22.55 1.77
N ALA A 28 -1.88 -23.46 1.04
CA ALA A 28 -1.84 -23.44 -0.43
C ALA A 28 -3.25 -23.47 -1.08
N THR A 29 -4.25 -24.00 -0.38
CA THR A 29 -5.65 -24.10 -0.82
C THR A 29 -6.50 -22.87 -0.51
N PHE A 30 -6.02 -21.95 0.34
CA PHE A 30 -6.72 -20.70 0.62
C PHE A 30 -6.80 -19.86 -0.64
N SER A 31 -7.95 -19.22 -0.88
CA SER A 31 -8.02 -18.09 -1.81
C SER A 31 -7.26 -16.88 -1.26
N ASP A 32 -6.88 -15.93 -2.12
CA ASP A 32 -6.17 -14.73 -1.68
C ASP A 32 -6.97 -13.89 -0.68
N ILE A 33 -8.30 -13.89 -0.79
CA ILE A 33 -9.20 -13.21 0.17
C ILE A 33 -9.16 -13.91 1.53
N GLN A 34 -9.30 -15.23 1.55
CA GLN A 34 -9.20 -16.00 2.80
C GLN A 34 -7.83 -15.82 3.45
N LEU A 35 -6.76 -15.81 2.67
CA LEU A 35 -5.42 -15.58 3.17
C LEU A 35 -5.27 -14.22 3.87
N ILE A 36 -5.87 -13.17 3.32
CA ILE A 36 -5.88 -11.82 3.93
C ILE A 36 -6.73 -11.80 5.21
N GLU A 37 -7.90 -12.43 5.20
CA GLU A 37 -8.82 -12.48 6.34
C GLU A 37 -8.19 -13.22 7.53
N GLU A 38 -7.66 -14.43 7.30
CA GLU A 38 -6.97 -15.23 8.31
C GLU A 38 -5.71 -14.53 8.84
N THR A 39 -4.98 -13.82 7.98
CA THR A 39 -3.84 -12.99 8.43
C THR A 39 -4.29 -11.91 9.41
N ARG A 40 -5.42 -11.25 9.12
CA ARG A 40 -5.99 -10.24 10.03
C ARG A 40 -6.38 -10.88 11.37
N GLU A 41 -6.99 -12.07 11.36
CA GLU A 41 -7.38 -12.77 12.59
C GLU A 41 -6.17 -13.13 13.44
N ALA A 42 -5.12 -13.69 12.83
CA ALA A 42 -3.86 -14.02 13.52
C ALA A 42 -3.20 -12.77 14.15
N VAL A 43 -3.16 -11.65 13.43
CA VAL A 43 -2.63 -10.38 13.96
C VAL A 43 -3.47 -9.86 15.14
N VAL A 44 -4.80 -9.93 15.04
CA VAL A 44 -5.70 -9.50 16.13
C VAL A 44 -5.54 -10.39 17.36
N ALA A 45 -5.37 -11.69 17.17
CA ALA A 45 -5.10 -12.67 18.22
C ALA A 45 -3.68 -12.56 18.81
N GLN A 46 -2.80 -11.75 18.21
CA GLN A 46 -1.37 -11.66 18.53
C GLN A 46 -0.65 -13.01 18.39
N ASP A 47 -1.12 -13.86 17.48
CA ASP A 47 -0.45 -15.11 17.12
C ASP A 47 0.65 -14.81 16.11
N ALA A 48 1.87 -14.61 16.62
CA ALA A 48 3.01 -14.23 15.81
C ALA A 48 3.43 -15.32 14.81
N ASP A 49 3.30 -16.60 15.19
CA ASP A 49 3.72 -17.71 14.34
C ASP A 49 2.72 -17.91 13.19
N ALA A 50 1.41 -17.88 13.48
CA ALA A 50 0.38 -17.93 12.46
C ALA A 50 0.44 -16.71 11.53
N ALA A 51 0.60 -15.50 12.09
CA ALA A 51 0.71 -14.28 11.30
C ALA A 51 1.93 -14.31 10.37
N LEU A 52 3.10 -14.74 10.87
CA LEU A 52 4.30 -14.85 10.05
C LEU A 52 4.13 -15.88 8.92
N TYR A 53 3.53 -17.02 9.21
CA TYR A 53 3.29 -18.07 8.22
C TYR A 53 2.36 -17.58 7.10
N LEU A 54 1.25 -16.94 7.45
CA LEU A 54 0.29 -16.40 6.49
C LEU A 54 0.88 -15.23 5.69
N LEU A 55 1.59 -14.31 6.34
CA LEU A 55 2.28 -13.20 5.66
C LEU A 55 3.35 -13.70 4.67
N THR A 56 4.06 -14.77 5.01
CA THR A 56 5.05 -15.38 4.11
C THR A 56 4.39 -15.93 2.85
N GLU A 57 3.23 -16.57 2.98
CA GLU A 57 2.48 -17.02 1.81
C GLU A 57 1.91 -15.84 1.01
N MET A 58 1.44 -14.80 1.68
CA MET A 58 0.99 -13.58 1.00
C MET A 58 2.12 -12.95 0.19
N GLN A 59 3.34 -12.94 0.73
CA GLN A 59 4.52 -12.48 0.02
C GLN A 59 4.85 -13.40 -1.16
N ARG A 60 4.83 -14.72 -0.98
CA ARG A 60 5.09 -15.69 -2.05
C ARG A 60 4.11 -15.54 -3.23
N ARG A 61 2.85 -15.20 -2.94
CA ARG A 61 1.80 -14.98 -3.95
C ARG A 61 1.74 -13.55 -4.47
N GLY A 62 2.42 -12.60 -3.83
CA GLY A 62 2.26 -11.17 -4.14
C GLY A 62 0.81 -10.70 -3.92
N THR A 63 0.24 -10.95 -2.74
CA THR A 63 -1.13 -10.50 -2.39
C THR A 63 -1.14 -9.57 -1.17
N GLY A 64 -2.27 -8.89 -0.95
CA GLY A 64 -2.45 -7.90 0.11
C GLY A 64 -1.39 -6.79 0.06
N ILE A 65 -0.65 -6.61 1.16
CA ILE A 65 0.43 -5.62 1.26
C ILE A 65 1.59 -5.87 0.29
N PHE A 66 1.75 -7.11 -0.17
CA PHE A 66 2.83 -7.50 -1.09
C PHE A 66 2.44 -7.43 -2.58
N ALA A 67 1.19 -7.05 -2.89
CA ALA A 67 0.68 -7.02 -4.27
C ALA A 67 1.36 -6.01 -5.20
N ALA A 68 2.20 -5.13 -4.66
CA ALA A 68 3.01 -4.19 -5.43
C ALA A 68 4.52 -4.39 -5.25
N ALA A 69 4.96 -5.51 -4.67
CA ALA A 69 6.37 -5.75 -4.35
C ALA A 69 7.28 -5.79 -5.58
N ASP A 70 6.78 -6.32 -6.70
CA ASP A 70 7.53 -6.45 -7.96
C ASP A 70 7.26 -5.28 -8.93
N TRP A 71 6.43 -4.30 -8.56
CA TRP A 71 6.16 -3.16 -9.43
C TRP A 71 7.35 -2.19 -9.37
N PRO A 72 7.92 -1.78 -10.51
CA PRO A 72 8.97 -0.76 -10.50
C PRO A 72 8.45 0.49 -9.79
N SER A 73 9.15 0.90 -8.73
CA SER A 73 8.80 2.13 -8.01
C SER A 73 8.81 3.28 -9.01
N CYS A 74 7.71 4.02 -9.11
CA CYS A 74 7.68 5.24 -9.90
C CYS A 74 8.64 6.23 -9.25
N GLU A 75 9.82 6.44 -9.82
CA GLU A 75 10.80 7.35 -9.25
C GLU A 75 10.25 8.77 -9.27
N GLU A 76 10.24 9.38 -8.10
CA GLU A 76 9.79 10.74 -7.88
C GLU A 76 11.01 11.62 -7.64
N VAL A 77 11.25 12.56 -8.56
CA VAL A 77 12.32 13.54 -8.43
C VAL A 77 11.71 14.93 -8.28
N ILE A 78 11.94 15.55 -7.13
CA ILE A 78 11.52 16.92 -6.83
C ILE A 78 12.74 17.71 -6.34
N ASP A 79 13.21 18.60 -7.19
CA ASP A 79 14.28 19.54 -6.90
C ASP A 79 13.68 20.90 -6.55
N LEU A 80 13.96 21.37 -5.34
CA LEU A 80 13.53 22.67 -4.84
C LEU A 80 14.74 23.60 -4.72
N PRO A 81 14.57 24.90 -4.98
CA PRO A 81 15.66 25.85 -4.77
C PRO A 81 15.97 26.00 -3.28
N GLU A 82 17.23 26.34 -2.95
CA GLU A 82 17.69 26.53 -1.57
C GLU A 82 16.95 27.65 -0.81
N GLY A 83 16.31 28.58 -1.54
CA GLY A 83 15.61 29.74 -0.98
C GLY A 83 14.22 29.47 -0.37
N ILE A 84 13.74 28.22 -0.39
CA ILE A 84 12.47 27.84 0.24
C ILE A 84 12.66 27.69 1.76
N THR A 85 12.02 28.54 2.55
CA THR A 85 12.16 28.53 4.02
C THR A 85 10.94 27.97 4.72
N ASP A 86 9.81 27.87 4.02
CA ASP A 86 8.58 27.31 4.57
C ASP A 86 8.64 25.79 4.63
N TRP A 87 8.61 25.26 5.85
CA TRP A 87 8.66 23.82 6.13
C TRP A 87 7.54 23.01 5.45
N LYS A 88 6.39 23.62 5.11
CA LYS A 88 5.30 22.93 4.42
C LYS A 88 5.48 22.88 2.91
N PHE A 89 6.31 23.75 2.33
CA PHE A 89 6.35 23.98 0.89
C PHE A 89 6.61 22.67 0.13
N ARG A 90 7.65 21.91 0.53
CA ARG A 90 7.99 20.63 -0.11
C ARG A 90 6.82 19.65 -0.11
N ALA A 91 6.11 19.53 1.01
CA ALA A 91 4.97 18.62 1.12
C ALA A 91 3.80 19.07 0.23
N VAL A 92 3.51 20.37 0.19
CA VAL A 92 2.46 20.93 -0.66
C VAL A 92 2.80 20.79 -2.15
N ALA A 93 4.03 21.14 -2.54
CA ALA A 93 4.51 21.04 -3.91
C ALA A 93 4.42 19.59 -4.43
N ARG A 94 4.86 18.63 -3.60
CA ARG A 94 4.73 17.20 -3.88
C ARG A 94 3.27 16.80 -4.12
N GLN A 95 2.37 17.17 -3.21
CA GLN A 95 0.97 16.77 -3.33
C GLN A 95 0.27 17.39 -4.55
N ALA A 96 0.56 18.66 -4.85
CA ALA A 96 0.08 19.34 -6.05
C ALA A 96 0.61 18.65 -7.33
N TYR A 97 1.88 18.28 -7.34
CA TYR A 97 2.50 17.58 -8.45
C TYR A 97 1.87 16.20 -8.70
N PHE A 98 1.68 15.40 -7.64
CA PHE A 98 0.95 14.13 -7.71
C PHE A 98 -0.46 14.32 -8.26
N ARG A 99 -1.15 15.37 -7.82
CA ARG A 99 -2.52 15.67 -8.25
C ARG A 99 -2.60 15.85 -9.76
N VAL A 100 -1.71 16.67 -10.33
CA VAL A 100 -1.66 16.89 -11.78
C VAL A 100 -1.22 15.64 -12.54
N ALA A 101 -0.23 14.91 -12.02
CA ALA A 101 0.23 13.67 -12.64
C ALA A 101 -0.90 12.61 -12.71
N MET A 102 -1.70 12.47 -11.64
CA MET A 102 -2.87 11.58 -11.63
C MET A 102 -3.91 12.00 -12.66
N SER A 103 -4.19 13.31 -12.78
CA SER A 103 -5.11 13.80 -13.81
C SER A 103 -4.64 13.44 -15.21
N ARG A 104 -3.35 13.65 -15.52
CA ARG A 104 -2.77 13.26 -16.80
C ARG A 104 -2.93 11.77 -17.09
N ARG A 105 -2.61 10.91 -16.12
CA ARG A 105 -2.76 9.46 -16.32
C ARG A 105 -4.20 9.03 -16.52
N LEU A 106 -5.16 9.69 -15.87
CA LEU A 106 -6.58 9.46 -16.08
C LEU A 106 -7.06 9.92 -17.45
N GLU A 107 -6.55 11.06 -17.94
CA GLU A 107 -6.85 11.55 -19.28
C GLU A 107 -6.27 10.63 -20.36
N GLU A 108 -5.06 10.11 -20.13
CA GLU A 108 -4.39 9.15 -21.02
C GLU A 108 -4.96 7.72 -20.92
N GLY A 109 -5.66 7.39 -19.83
CA GLY A 109 -6.10 6.02 -19.53
C GLY A 109 -4.94 5.03 -19.38
N SER A 110 -3.77 5.52 -18.95
CA SER A 110 -2.50 4.78 -19.00
C SER A 110 -2.13 4.13 -17.67
N CYS A 111 -1.61 2.91 -17.74
CA CYS A 111 -1.04 2.17 -16.60
C CYS A 111 0.47 2.43 -16.41
N ALA A 112 1.06 3.35 -17.18
CA ALA A 112 2.47 3.70 -17.04
C ALA A 112 2.76 4.41 -15.70
N CYS A 113 4.03 4.45 -15.32
CA CYS A 113 4.48 5.09 -14.08
C CYS A 113 3.96 6.53 -13.96
N LEU A 114 3.55 6.95 -12.76
CA LEU A 114 2.82 8.22 -12.56
C LEU A 114 3.53 9.45 -13.17
N PHE A 115 4.86 9.51 -13.09
CA PHE A 115 5.69 10.62 -13.57
C PHE A 115 6.39 10.35 -14.91
N ASP A 116 6.17 9.20 -15.54
CA ASP A 116 6.83 8.91 -16.82
C ASP A 116 6.40 9.92 -17.90
N GLY A 117 7.38 10.60 -18.49
CA GLY A 117 7.16 11.71 -19.43
C GLY A 117 6.64 13.01 -18.81
N PHE A 118 6.68 13.16 -17.48
CA PHE A 118 6.24 14.36 -16.78
C PHE A 118 7.18 14.67 -15.61
N SER A 119 7.98 15.72 -15.73
CA SER A 119 8.93 16.15 -14.70
C SER A 119 8.31 17.18 -13.74
N PHE A 120 8.93 17.36 -12.58
CA PHE A 120 8.54 18.42 -11.64
C PHE A 120 8.69 19.82 -12.27
N ASP A 121 9.72 20.03 -13.10
CA ASP A 121 9.91 21.31 -13.80
C ASP A 121 8.83 21.57 -14.86
N ALA A 122 8.41 20.52 -15.59
CA ALA A 122 7.28 20.62 -16.52
C ALA A 122 5.97 20.95 -15.78
N PHE A 123 5.77 20.38 -14.58
CA PHE A 123 4.65 20.72 -13.72
C PHE A 123 4.69 22.20 -13.30
N VAL A 124 5.82 22.68 -12.75
CA VAL A 124 5.94 24.08 -12.28
C VAL A 124 5.75 25.06 -13.43
N THR A 125 6.32 24.77 -14.60
CA THR A 125 6.15 25.58 -15.81
C THR A 125 4.67 25.63 -16.24
N ALA A 126 4.00 24.48 -16.31
CA ALA A 126 2.60 24.41 -16.74
C ALA A 126 1.63 25.04 -15.73
N ALA A 127 1.87 24.83 -14.42
CA ALA A 127 0.96 25.24 -13.37
C ALA A 127 1.16 26.69 -12.89
N LEU A 128 2.42 27.15 -12.88
CA LEU A 128 2.80 28.46 -12.33
C LEU A 128 3.43 29.40 -13.37
N GLY A 129 3.71 28.92 -14.58
CA GLY A 129 4.26 29.74 -15.67
C GLY A 129 5.71 30.16 -15.47
N LYS A 130 6.48 29.42 -14.66
CA LYS A 130 7.87 29.74 -14.30
C LYS A 130 8.73 28.50 -14.09
N SER A 131 10.04 28.68 -13.99
CA SER A 131 10.98 27.58 -13.71
C SER A 131 10.99 27.19 -12.23
N THR A 132 11.44 25.98 -11.93
CA THR A 132 11.65 25.49 -10.55
C THR A 132 12.60 26.38 -9.75
N ALA A 133 13.65 26.93 -10.37
CA ALA A 133 14.62 27.81 -9.72
C ALA A 133 14.03 29.14 -9.23
N GLU A 134 12.89 29.56 -9.81
CA GLU A 134 12.19 30.80 -9.45
C GLU A 134 11.11 30.60 -8.39
N LEU A 135 10.99 29.38 -7.83
CA LEU A 135 10.07 29.11 -6.74
C LEU A 135 10.48 29.83 -5.46
N THR A 136 9.47 30.35 -4.77
CA THR A 136 9.59 31.06 -3.50
C THR A 136 8.46 30.60 -2.59
N ASP A 137 8.56 30.88 -1.29
CA ASP A 137 7.48 30.55 -0.34
C ASP A 137 6.12 31.20 -0.72
N ALA A 138 6.14 32.30 -1.49
CA ALA A 138 4.95 32.98 -1.97
C ALA A 138 4.10 32.14 -2.95
N ASP A 139 4.67 31.09 -3.54
CA ASP A 139 3.97 30.21 -4.48
C ASP A 139 3.14 29.13 -3.78
N ARG A 140 3.37 28.90 -2.48
CA ARG A 140 2.67 27.88 -1.71
C ARG A 140 1.15 27.95 -1.87
N PRO A 141 0.48 29.13 -1.77
CA PRO A 141 -0.98 29.19 -1.91
C PRO A 141 -1.48 28.74 -3.29
N ALA A 142 -0.70 28.93 -4.36
CA ALA A 142 -1.07 28.44 -5.69
C ALA A 142 -0.98 26.91 -5.74
N LEU A 143 0.08 26.34 -5.18
CA LEU A 143 0.24 24.89 -5.06
C LEU A 143 -0.83 24.26 -4.14
N GLU A 144 -1.25 24.94 -3.07
CA GLU A 144 -2.34 24.47 -2.20
C GLU A 144 -3.68 24.41 -2.94
N ARG A 145 -3.99 25.41 -3.77
CA ARG A 145 -5.19 25.37 -4.61
C ARG A 145 -5.18 24.16 -5.54
N ILE A 146 -4.06 23.93 -6.23
CA ILE A 146 -3.90 22.78 -7.13
C ILE A 146 -4.04 21.47 -6.36
N ARG A 147 -3.41 21.34 -5.18
CA ARG A 147 -3.52 20.16 -4.32
C ARG A 147 -4.98 19.85 -3.98
N ASP A 148 -5.76 20.87 -3.64
CA ASP A 148 -7.10 20.69 -3.09
C ASP A 148 -8.18 20.57 -4.18
N GLU A 149 -7.91 21.04 -5.39
CA GLU A 149 -8.83 21.00 -6.52
C GLU A 149 -9.17 19.55 -6.94
N ASP A 150 -10.47 19.25 -6.90
CA ASP A 150 -11.09 17.96 -7.23
C ASP A 150 -10.44 16.74 -6.56
N ARG A 151 -9.71 16.97 -5.46
CA ARG A 151 -8.77 16.00 -4.87
C ARG A 151 -9.41 14.64 -4.64
N ARG A 152 -10.54 14.61 -3.94
CA ARG A 152 -11.23 13.35 -3.60
C ARG A 152 -11.75 12.62 -4.83
N ALA A 153 -12.31 13.35 -5.79
CA ALA A 153 -12.89 12.77 -6.99
C ALA A 153 -11.81 12.12 -7.84
N THR A 154 -10.68 12.79 -8.03
CA THR A 154 -9.62 12.25 -8.87
C THR A 154 -8.80 11.17 -8.17
N GLU A 155 -8.54 11.27 -6.86
CA GLU A 155 -7.95 10.15 -6.12
C GLU A 155 -8.80 8.88 -6.24
N ALA A 156 -10.13 9.00 -6.15
CA ALA A 156 -11.03 7.86 -6.30
C ALA A 156 -10.93 7.24 -7.71
N ARG A 157 -11.04 8.07 -8.76
CA ARG A 157 -10.91 7.62 -10.15
C ARG A 157 -9.53 7.02 -10.44
N PHE A 158 -8.47 7.58 -9.88
CA PHE A 158 -7.12 7.06 -10.09
C PHE A 158 -6.95 5.68 -9.44
N ARG A 159 -7.50 5.47 -8.24
CA ARG A 159 -7.51 4.13 -7.61
C ARG A 159 -8.28 3.10 -8.45
N GLU A 160 -9.40 3.50 -9.07
CA GLU A 160 -10.13 2.63 -10.00
C GLU A 160 -9.28 2.27 -11.22
N LEU A 161 -8.56 3.24 -11.79
CA LEU A 161 -7.62 3.00 -12.88
C LEU A 161 -6.52 2.03 -12.44
N GLU A 162 -5.88 2.25 -11.29
CA GLU A 162 -4.84 1.36 -10.75
C GLU A 162 -5.35 -0.06 -10.55
N GLN A 163 -6.57 -0.24 -10.01
CA GLN A 163 -7.19 -1.56 -9.89
C GLN A 163 -7.39 -2.22 -11.25
N SER A 164 -7.87 -1.48 -12.25
CA SER A 164 -8.03 -2.01 -13.61
C SER A 164 -6.69 -2.37 -14.27
N CYS A 165 -5.63 -1.64 -13.96
CA CYS A 165 -4.28 -1.90 -14.46
C CYS A 165 -3.66 -3.15 -13.84
N ARG A 166 -3.97 -3.44 -12.56
CA ARG A 166 -3.53 -4.67 -11.87
C ARG A 166 -4.27 -5.92 -12.33
N ALA A 167 -5.48 -5.77 -12.88
CA ALA A 167 -6.29 -6.88 -13.37
C ALA A 167 -5.91 -7.34 -14.79
N LYS A 168 -4.96 -6.66 -15.46
CA LYS A 168 -4.49 -6.96 -16.82
C LYS A 168 -3.12 -7.62 -16.77
#